data_AF-A0A6P9B438-F1
#
_entry.id   AF-A0A6P9B438-F1
#
_cell.length_a   1.000
_cell.length_b   1.000
_cell.length_c   1.000
_cell.angle_alpha   90.00
_cell.angle_beta   90.00
_cell.angle_gamma   90.00
#
_symmetry.space_group_name_H-M   'P 1'
#
loop_
_entity.id
_entity.type
_entity.pdbx_description
1 polymer ?
#
loop_
_entity_poly.entity_id
_entity_poly.type
_entity_poly.pdbx_seq_one_letter_code
_entity_poly.pdbx_strand_id
1 'polypeptide(L)'
;MDARPLFQTLLTLAEDNVAFFQNVPTETGQRFLATFTTIREHARCLEPMLDHFSAIYHIFDLDEHTPANGYRSLAQTVRCCVAHIIHKSRYVAANRRSIFFRTNHNCSELEAYCVALTQLRALVYLAQHLLTQNRPGYLFNHEDRGLSEQFLREYVTMQKGCFYGRCMGFQVRIGAAAILQNRGGETHTP
;
A
#
# COMPACT_ATOMS: atom_id res chain seq x y z
N MET A 1 7.82 12.98 6.77
CA MET A 1 8.72 11.90 7.23
C MET A 1 9.14 11.11 5.99
N ASP A 2 10.46 10.99 5.76
CA ASP A 2 11.01 10.32 4.58
C ASP A 2 10.63 8.82 4.60
N ALA A 3 10.09 8.31 3.49
CA ALA A 3 9.73 6.91 3.37
C ALA A 3 10.94 6.01 3.09
N ARG A 4 12.06 6.58 2.59
CA ARG A 4 13.24 5.83 2.16
C ARG A 4 13.82 4.90 3.24
N PRO A 5 14.07 5.34 4.50
CA PRO A 5 14.64 4.45 5.51
C PRO A 5 13.77 3.21 5.82
N LEU A 6 12.45 3.38 5.72
CA LEU A 6 11.48 2.31 5.93
C LEU A 6 11.57 1.26 4.80
N PHE A 7 11.58 1.71 3.54
CA PHE A 7 11.69 0.81 2.38
C PHE A 7 13.05 0.13 2.30
N GLN A 8 14.14 0.84 2.60
CA GLN A 8 15.49 0.25 2.70
C GLN A 8 15.52 -0.87 3.74
N THR A 9 14.94 -0.65 4.92
CA THR A 9 14.84 -1.69 5.96
C THR A 9 14.07 -2.91 5.46
N LEU A 10 12.94 -2.71 4.76
CA LEU A 10 12.15 -3.80 4.19
C LEU A 10 12.95 -4.59 3.14
N LEU A 11 13.66 -3.90 2.25
CA LEU A 11 14.45 -4.54 1.20
C LEU A 11 15.55 -5.42 1.78
N THR A 12 16.32 -4.90 2.75
CA THR A 12 17.37 -5.67 3.43
C THR A 12 16.82 -6.92 4.11
N LEU A 13 15.69 -6.80 4.81
CA LEU A 13 15.06 -7.94 5.49
C LEU A 13 14.47 -8.97 4.51
N ALA A 14 13.91 -8.50 3.39
CA ALA A 14 13.39 -9.39 2.35
C ALA A 14 14.54 -10.15 1.67
N GLU A 15 15.66 -9.48 1.39
CA GLU A 15 16.85 -10.11 0.79
C GLU A 15 17.49 -11.16 1.71
N ASP A 16 17.65 -10.86 3.00
CA ASP A 16 18.14 -11.85 3.98
C ASP A 16 17.23 -13.08 4.06
N ASN A 17 15.91 -12.88 4.11
CA ASN A 17 14.98 -14.00 4.18
C ASN A 17 14.93 -14.79 2.87
N VAL A 18 15.01 -14.14 1.71
CA VAL A 18 15.14 -14.83 0.40
C VAL A 18 16.37 -15.72 0.40
N ALA A 19 17.55 -15.21 0.77
CA ALA A 19 18.78 -15.98 0.80
C ALA A 19 18.71 -17.20 1.73
N PHE A 20 18.01 -17.09 2.86
CA PHE A 20 17.76 -18.22 3.75
C PHE A 20 16.83 -19.26 3.13
N PHE A 21 15.63 -18.85 2.68
CA PHE A 21 14.59 -19.76 2.21
C PHE A 21 14.89 -20.39 0.85
N GLN A 22 15.79 -19.83 0.04
CA GLN A 22 16.35 -20.48 -1.15
C GLN A 22 16.96 -21.86 -0.85
N ASN A 23 17.50 -22.03 0.36
CA ASN A 23 18.15 -23.26 0.80
C ASN A 23 17.24 -24.19 1.62
N VAL A 24 15.93 -23.87 1.73
CA VAL A 24 14.96 -24.65 2.52
C VAL A 24 14.00 -25.38 1.57
N PRO A 25 14.22 -26.67 1.26
CA PRO A 25 13.46 -27.42 0.26
C PRO A 25 12.10 -27.93 0.77
N THR A 26 11.44 -27.18 1.65
CA THR A 26 10.09 -27.51 2.14
C THR A 26 9.04 -26.70 1.40
N GLU A 27 7.80 -27.20 1.32
CA GLU A 27 6.68 -26.46 0.71
C GLU A 27 6.52 -25.08 1.35
N THR A 28 6.54 -25.00 2.68
CA THR A 28 6.45 -23.73 3.39
C THR A 28 7.67 -22.83 3.17
N GLY A 29 8.86 -23.41 3.01
CA GLY A 29 10.07 -22.68 2.64
C GLY A 29 9.95 -22.02 1.26
N GLN A 30 9.43 -22.76 0.27
CA GLN A 30 9.15 -22.24 -1.07
C GLN A 30 8.10 -21.13 -1.05
N ARG A 31 7.06 -21.28 -0.22
CA ARG A 31 6.04 -20.23 -0.02
C ARG A 31 6.61 -18.96 0.60
N PHE A 32 7.49 -19.08 1.60
CA PHE A 32 8.20 -17.93 2.14
C PHE A 32 9.09 -17.27 1.09
N LEU A 33 9.84 -18.05 0.33
CA LEU A 33 10.72 -17.56 -0.73
C LEU A 33 9.92 -16.75 -1.76
N ALA A 34 8.81 -17.29 -2.26
CA ALA A 34 7.92 -16.60 -3.19
C ALA A 34 7.39 -15.30 -2.57
N THR A 35 6.89 -15.37 -1.33
CA THR A 35 6.31 -14.21 -0.63
C THR A 35 7.32 -13.08 -0.43
N PHE A 36 8.53 -13.38 0.06
CA PHE A 36 9.57 -12.36 0.24
C PHE A 36 10.09 -11.79 -1.08
N THR A 37 10.13 -12.60 -2.14
CA THR A 37 10.50 -12.13 -3.49
C THR A 37 9.48 -11.12 -3.99
N THR A 38 8.19 -11.43 -3.90
CA THR A 38 7.10 -10.51 -4.29
C THR A 38 7.08 -9.24 -3.44
N ILE A 39 7.28 -9.35 -2.12
CA ILE A 39 7.38 -8.19 -1.22
C ILE A 39 8.52 -7.27 -1.65
N ARG A 40 9.70 -7.83 -1.97
CA ARG A 40 10.86 -7.05 -2.43
C ARG A 40 10.57 -6.31 -3.73
N GLU A 41 9.95 -6.97 -4.70
CA GLU A 41 9.57 -6.35 -5.96
C GLU A 41 8.56 -5.20 -5.75
N HIS A 42 7.52 -5.43 -4.96
CA HIS A 42 6.54 -4.40 -4.63
C HIS A 42 7.16 -3.23 -3.87
N ALA A 43 8.09 -3.49 -2.95
CA ALA A 43 8.80 -2.46 -2.21
C ALA A 43 9.63 -1.55 -3.13
N ARG A 44 10.38 -2.12 -4.08
CA ARG A 44 11.16 -1.35 -5.08
C ARG A 44 10.28 -0.48 -5.97
N CYS A 45 9.08 -0.94 -6.31
CA CYS A 45 8.13 -0.14 -7.08
C CYS A 45 7.48 0.97 -6.23
N LEU A 46 7.08 0.66 -4.99
CA LEU A 46 6.33 1.56 -4.11
C LEU A 46 7.15 2.72 -3.56
N GLU A 47 8.44 2.52 -3.30
CA GLU A 47 9.33 3.56 -2.75
C GLU A 47 9.33 4.85 -3.60
N PRO A 48 9.69 4.82 -4.90
CA PRO A 48 9.72 6.04 -5.71
C PRO A 48 8.33 6.64 -5.93
N MET A 49 7.29 5.80 -6.01
CA MET A 49 5.91 6.28 -6.09
C MET A 49 5.55 7.10 -4.83
N LEU A 50 5.79 6.57 -3.64
CA LEU A 50 5.47 7.26 -2.39
C LEU A 50 6.28 8.52 -2.15
N ASP A 51 7.55 8.57 -2.60
CA ASP A 51 8.37 9.77 -2.53
C ASP A 51 7.76 10.88 -3.40
N HIS A 52 7.37 10.55 -4.65
CA HIS A 52 6.66 11.47 -5.53
C HIS A 52 5.32 11.93 -4.95
N PHE A 53 4.50 11.01 -4.44
CA PHE A 53 3.24 11.34 -3.76
C PHE A 53 3.45 12.30 -2.59
N SER A 54 4.54 12.11 -1.83
CA SER A 54 4.83 12.94 -0.67
C SER A 54 5.18 14.38 -1.01
N ALA A 55 5.66 14.61 -2.23
CA ALA A 55 5.91 15.95 -2.74
C ALA A 55 4.64 16.67 -3.24
N ILE A 56 3.54 15.97 -3.49
CA ILE A 56 2.37 16.55 -4.19
C ILE A 56 1.04 16.45 -3.44
N TYR A 57 0.88 15.51 -2.49
CA TYR A 57 -0.44 15.31 -1.86
C TYR A 57 -0.94 16.55 -1.10
N HIS A 58 -0.06 17.47 -0.69
CA HIS A 58 -0.42 18.64 0.10
C HIS A 58 -1.21 19.68 -0.71
N ILE A 59 -1.09 19.63 -2.04
CA ILE A 59 -1.84 20.48 -2.99
C ILE A 59 -3.33 20.14 -2.96
N PHE A 60 -3.67 18.93 -2.51
CA PHE A 60 -5.04 18.43 -2.45
C PHE A 60 -5.60 18.42 -1.02
N ASP A 61 -4.94 19.10 -0.07
CA ASP A 61 -5.50 19.32 1.26
C ASP A 61 -6.69 20.28 1.20
N LEU A 62 -7.62 20.13 2.14
CA LEU A 62 -8.82 20.97 2.21
C LEU A 62 -8.47 22.44 2.44
N ASP A 63 -7.48 22.68 3.31
CA ASP A 63 -6.86 23.97 3.60
C ASP A 63 -5.51 23.73 4.33
N GLU A 64 -4.72 24.80 4.54
CA GLU A 64 -3.39 24.75 5.18
C GLU A 64 -3.43 24.21 6.63
N HIS A 65 -4.59 24.27 7.29
CA HIS A 65 -4.80 23.80 8.67
C HIS A 65 -5.50 22.43 8.75
N THR A 66 -6.03 21.91 7.62
CA THR A 66 -6.79 20.66 7.56
C THR A 66 -6.16 19.68 6.54
N PRO A 67 -5.11 18.92 6.93
CA PRO A 67 -4.44 17.94 6.08
C PRO A 67 -5.28 16.66 5.93
N ALA A 68 -6.46 16.78 5.30
CA ALA A 68 -7.42 15.69 5.14
C ALA A 68 -7.68 15.42 3.66
N ASN A 69 -6.93 14.48 3.07
CA ASN A 69 -7.22 13.98 1.73
C ASN A 69 -6.97 12.46 1.61
N GLY A 70 -7.57 11.86 0.58
CA GLY A 70 -7.47 10.43 0.31
C GLY A 70 -6.06 9.94 0.00
N TYR A 71 -5.20 10.79 -0.58
CA TYR A 71 -3.81 10.45 -0.89
C TYR A 71 -2.93 10.38 0.37
N ARG A 72 -3.12 11.28 1.34
CA ARG A 72 -2.47 11.20 2.67
C ARG A 72 -2.85 9.91 3.39
N SER A 73 -4.13 9.57 3.37
CA SER A 73 -4.64 8.33 3.95
C SER A 73 -4.02 7.10 3.27
N LEU A 74 -4.00 7.06 1.94
CA LEU A 74 -3.39 5.98 1.17
C LEU A 74 -1.90 5.83 1.47
N ALA A 75 -1.15 6.92 1.43
CA ALA A 75 0.28 6.92 1.72
C ALA A 75 0.57 6.45 3.16
N GLN A 76 -0.27 6.84 4.12
CA GLN A 76 -0.17 6.35 5.49
C GLN A 76 -0.47 4.85 5.59
N THR A 77 -1.50 4.36 4.89
CA THR A 77 -1.84 2.93 4.86
C THR A 77 -0.68 2.10 4.30
N VAL A 78 -0.01 2.56 3.23
CA VAL A 78 1.19 1.86 2.71
C VAL A 78 2.30 1.83 3.74
N ARG A 79 2.60 2.95 4.42
CA ARG A 79 3.62 3.00 5.46
C ARG A 79 3.32 2.04 6.61
N CYS A 80 2.08 2.01 7.08
CA CYS A 80 1.65 1.05 8.11
C CYS A 80 1.86 -0.40 7.62
N CYS A 81 1.52 -0.69 6.36
CA CYS A 81 1.67 -2.03 5.81
C CYS A 81 3.12 -2.48 5.77
N VAL A 82 3.99 -1.63 5.25
CA VAL A 82 5.43 -1.88 5.22
C VAL A 82 5.98 -2.06 6.63
N ALA A 83 5.58 -1.24 7.60
CA ALA A 83 6.02 -1.37 8.99
C ALA A 83 5.62 -2.72 9.61
N HIS A 84 4.40 -3.21 9.37
CA HIS A 84 3.96 -4.53 9.82
C HIS A 84 4.76 -5.66 9.15
N ILE A 85 5.00 -5.57 7.84
CA ILE A 85 5.83 -6.54 7.12
C ILE A 85 7.24 -6.56 7.68
N ILE A 86 7.85 -5.41 7.97
CA ILE A 86 9.18 -5.31 8.61
C ILE A 86 9.19 -6.02 9.96
N HIS A 87 8.19 -5.73 10.81
CA HIS A 87 8.09 -6.36 12.12
C HIS A 87 8.00 -7.89 11.99
N LYS A 88 7.15 -8.38 11.08
CA LYS A 88 7.00 -9.81 10.84
C LYS A 88 8.26 -10.43 10.25
N SER A 89 8.93 -9.74 9.34
CA SER A 89 10.17 -10.19 8.69
C SER A 89 11.31 -10.33 9.70
N ARG A 90 11.41 -9.40 10.67
CA ARG A 90 12.36 -9.50 11.80
C ARG A 90 12.04 -10.70 12.69
N TYR A 91 10.77 -10.91 13.01
CA TYR A 91 10.35 -12.07 13.79
C TYR A 91 10.70 -13.39 13.07
N VAL A 92 10.42 -13.49 11.77
CA VAL A 92 10.80 -14.66 10.96
C VAL A 92 12.32 -14.83 10.95
N ALA A 93 13.10 -13.79 10.67
CA ALA A 93 14.55 -13.85 10.64
C ALA A 93 15.16 -14.36 11.97
N ALA A 94 14.62 -13.91 13.10
CA ALA A 94 15.06 -14.32 14.43
C ALA A 94 14.65 -15.75 14.82
N ASN A 95 13.49 -16.22 14.35
CA ASN A 95 12.89 -17.48 14.83
C ASN A 95 12.91 -18.62 13.80
N ARG A 96 13.25 -18.38 12.53
CA ARG A 96 13.20 -19.37 11.43
C ARG A 96 14.02 -20.66 11.63
N ARG A 97 14.95 -20.68 12.60
CA ARG A 97 15.75 -21.87 12.97
C ARG A 97 15.22 -22.58 14.23
N SER A 98 14.25 -21.99 14.92
CA SER A 98 13.67 -22.55 16.15
C SER A 98 12.69 -23.67 15.83
N ILE A 99 12.75 -24.74 16.62
CA ILE A 99 11.82 -25.89 16.50
C ILE A 99 10.39 -25.48 16.90
N PHE A 100 10.24 -24.47 17.76
CA PHE A 100 8.93 -23.94 18.18
C PHE A 100 8.35 -22.91 17.19
N PHE A 101 9.05 -22.61 16.11
CA PHE A 101 8.57 -21.67 15.11
C PHE A 101 7.36 -22.25 14.37
N ARG A 102 6.21 -21.58 14.50
CA ARG A 102 4.98 -21.97 13.78
C ARG A 102 5.08 -21.55 12.31
N THR A 103 5.86 -22.29 11.53
CA THR A 103 6.25 -21.96 10.15
C THR A 103 5.05 -21.69 9.25
N ASN A 104 4.06 -22.59 9.22
CA ASN A 104 2.86 -22.45 8.38
C ASN A 104 2.01 -21.23 8.74
N HIS A 105 1.86 -20.94 10.04
CA HIS A 105 1.09 -19.80 10.51
C HIS A 105 1.76 -18.48 10.11
N ASN A 106 3.07 -18.36 10.37
CA ASN A 106 3.83 -17.18 10.01
C ASN A 106 3.91 -16.96 8.49
N CYS A 107 3.99 -18.04 7.71
CA CYS A 107 3.94 -17.98 6.24
C CYS A 107 2.59 -17.43 5.77
N SER A 108 1.49 -18.00 6.28
CA SER A 108 0.13 -17.60 5.89
C SER A 108 -0.21 -16.16 6.29
N GLU A 109 0.39 -15.66 7.36
CA GLU A 109 0.25 -14.27 7.79
C GLU A 109 1.05 -13.33 6.87
N LEU A 110 2.30 -13.69 6.55
CA LEU A 110 3.13 -12.90 5.64
C LEU A 110 2.54 -12.84 4.23
N GLU A 111 1.99 -13.95 3.73
CA GLU A 111 1.25 -14.00 2.46
C GLU A 111 0.06 -13.04 2.45
N ALA A 112 -0.71 -12.97 3.56
CA ALA A 112 -1.82 -12.04 3.65
C ALA A 112 -1.36 -10.58 3.56
N TYR A 113 -0.27 -10.22 4.24
CA TYR A 113 0.34 -8.89 4.11
C TYR A 113 0.91 -8.64 2.71
N CYS A 114 1.47 -9.66 2.05
CA CYS A 114 1.94 -9.54 0.68
C CYS A 114 0.79 -9.21 -0.27
N VAL A 115 -0.36 -9.91 -0.16
CA VAL A 115 -1.56 -9.62 -0.94
C VAL A 115 -2.04 -8.19 -0.68
N ALA A 116 -2.07 -7.75 0.59
CA ALA A 116 -2.42 -6.38 0.94
C ALA A 116 -1.47 -5.36 0.29
N LEU A 117 -0.16 -5.62 0.30
CA LEU A 117 0.83 -4.76 -0.34
C LEU A 117 0.65 -4.71 -1.87
N THR A 118 0.29 -5.83 -2.51
CA THR A 118 -0.05 -5.87 -3.94
C THR A 118 -1.25 -4.97 -4.26
N GLN A 119 -2.31 -5.05 -3.45
CA GLN A 119 -3.49 -4.19 -3.63
C GLN A 119 -3.15 -2.72 -3.38
N LEU A 120 -2.37 -2.41 -2.34
CA LEU A 120 -1.92 -1.05 -2.07
C LEU A 120 -1.08 -0.47 -3.21
N ARG A 121 -0.21 -1.29 -3.83
CA ARG A 121 0.53 -0.90 -5.03
C ARG A 121 -0.38 -0.52 -6.19
N ALA A 122 -1.43 -1.31 -6.44
CA ALA A 122 -2.41 -1.01 -7.47
C ALA A 122 -3.17 0.30 -7.17
N LEU A 123 -3.57 0.53 -5.92
CA LEU A 123 -4.19 1.81 -5.50
C LEU A 123 -3.27 3.01 -5.71
N VAL A 124 -1.99 2.89 -5.33
CA VAL A 124 -1.01 3.97 -5.51
C VAL A 124 -0.77 4.25 -6.99
N TYR A 125 -0.67 3.22 -7.82
CA TYR A 125 -0.54 3.37 -9.27
C TYR A 125 -1.74 4.09 -9.89
N LEU A 126 -2.95 3.67 -9.51
CA LEU A 126 -4.19 4.26 -9.99
C LEU A 126 -4.33 5.72 -9.54
N ALA A 127 -3.99 6.01 -8.28
CA ALA A 127 -3.92 7.36 -7.74
C ALA A 127 -2.91 8.23 -8.51
N GLN A 128 -1.75 7.67 -8.92
CA GLN A 128 -0.74 8.40 -9.68
C GLN A 128 -1.26 8.72 -11.08
N HIS A 129 -1.93 7.76 -11.71
CA HIS A 129 -2.54 7.95 -13.02
C HIS A 129 -3.56 9.10 -13.00
N LEU A 130 -4.44 9.11 -11.99
CA LEU A 130 -5.38 10.23 -11.78
C LEU A 130 -4.64 11.55 -11.60
N LEU A 131 -3.57 11.60 -10.79
CA LEU A 131 -2.82 12.84 -10.56
C LEU A 131 -2.16 13.38 -11.83
N THR A 132 -1.65 12.50 -12.70
CA THR A 132 -1.03 12.92 -13.97
C THR A 132 -2.04 13.41 -15.02
N GLN A 133 -3.31 13.02 -14.91
CA GLN A 133 -4.35 13.35 -15.89
C GLN A 133 -5.30 14.47 -15.44
N ASN A 134 -5.31 14.80 -14.15
CA ASN A 134 -6.08 15.93 -13.63
C ASN A 134 -5.26 17.23 -13.66
N ARG A 135 -5.93 18.37 -13.89
CA ARG A 135 -5.29 19.68 -13.75
C ARG A 135 -4.86 19.91 -12.28
N PRO A 136 -3.73 20.58 -12.02
CA PRO A 136 -3.32 20.92 -10.66
C PRO A 136 -4.45 21.61 -9.88
N GLY A 137 -4.76 21.13 -8.68
CA GLY A 137 -5.80 21.69 -7.80
C GLY A 137 -7.23 21.16 -8.02
N TYR A 138 -7.49 20.35 -9.03
CA TYR A 138 -8.77 19.67 -9.22
C TYR A 138 -8.65 18.17 -8.91
N LEU A 139 -9.48 17.67 -7.99
CA LEU A 139 -9.49 16.24 -7.64
C LEU A 139 -10.19 15.39 -8.72
N PHE A 140 -11.12 16.00 -9.46
CA PHE A 140 -11.83 15.43 -10.60
C PHE A 140 -11.90 16.46 -11.73
N ASN A 141 -11.58 16.05 -12.96
CA ASN A 141 -11.68 16.91 -14.12
C ASN A 141 -13.16 17.10 -14.50
N HIS A 142 -13.61 18.33 -14.71
CA HIS A 142 -14.99 18.62 -15.13
C HIS A 142 -15.31 18.05 -16.53
N GLU A 143 -14.27 17.73 -17.32
CA GLU A 143 -14.33 17.00 -18.58
C GLU A 143 -13.91 15.53 -18.38
N ASP A 144 -14.59 14.84 -17.46
CA ASP A 144 -14.30 13.46 -17.10
C ASP A 144 -14.56 12.54 -18.31
N ARG A 145 -13.51 12.23 -19.08
CA ARG A 145 -13.57 11.34 -20.25
C ARG A 145 -13.71 9.85 -19.85
N GLY A 146 -14.56 9.55 -18.88
CA GLY A 146 -14.75 8.21 -18.34
C GLY A 146 -13.62 7.73 -17.41
N LEU A 147 -12.73 8.62 -16.97
CA LEU A 147 -11.61 8.28 -16.10
C LEU A 147 -12.07 7.88 -14.71
N SER A 148 -13.07 8.59 -14.15
CA SER A 148 -13.70 8.17 -12.90
C SER A 148 -14.43 6.84 -13.03
N GLU A 149 -15.02 6.54 -14.19
CA GLU A 149 -15.71 5.26 -14.42
C GLU A 149 -14.71 4.10 -14.56
N GLN A 150 -13.60 4.30 -15.26
CA GLN A 150 -12.50 3.33 -15.33
C GLN A 150 -11.86 3.12 -13.96
N PHE A 151 -11.63 4.19 -13.20
CA PHE A 151 -11.15 4.13 -11.82
C PHE A 151 -12.10 3.32 -10.93
N LEU A 152 -13.41 3.60 -11.00
CA LEU A 152 -14.41 2.86 -10.23
C LEU A 152 -14.44 1.38 -10.64
N ARG A 153 -14.31 1.07 -11.92
CA ARG A 153 -14.26 -0.30 -12.42
C ARG A 153 -13.04 -1.05 -11.91
N GLU A 154 -11.86 -0.43 -11.98
CA GLU A 154 -10.61 -1.01 -11.45
C GLU A 154 -10.65 -1.13 -9.92
N TYR A 155 -11.21 -0.14 -9.21
CA TYR A 155 -11.38 -0.17 -7.76
C TYR A 155 -12.37 -1.26 -7.30
N VAL A 156 -13.42 -1.52 -8.07
CA VAL A 156 -14.41 -2.57 -7.78
C VAL A 156 -13.80 -3.97 -7.93
N THR A 157 -12.87 -4.18 -8.86
CA THR A 157 -12.20 -5.48 -9.05
C THR A 157 -11.09 -5.75 -8.02
N MET A 158 -10.69 -4.75 -7.22
CA MET A 158 -9.68 -4.93 -6.17
C MET A 158 -10.18 -5.83 -5.05
N GLN A 159 -9.29 -6.72 -4.59
CA GLN A 159 -9.61 -7.67 -3.54
C GLN A 159 -9.59 -7.00 -2.17
N LYS A 160 -10.72 -6.41 -1.77
CA LYS A 160 -10.89 -5.70 -0.49
C LYS A 160 -10.77 -6.62 0.73
N GLY A 161 -11.03 -7.92 0.56
CA GLY A 161 -10.97 -8.93 1.63
C GLY A 161 -9.58 -9.06 2.29
N CYS A 162 -8.50 -8.64 1.62
CA CYS A 162 -7.16 -8.69 2.19
C CYS A 162 -6.97 -7.73 3.39
N PHE A 163 -7.82 -6.71 3.54
CA PHE A 163 -7.76 -5.75 4.63
C PHE A 163 -8.57 -6.16 5.87
N TYR A 164 -9.44 -7.17 5.76
CA TYR A 164 -10.38 -7.57 6.82
C TYR A 164 -10.11 -8.97 7.41
N GLY A 165 -9.08 -9.66 6.91
CA GLY A 165 -8.71 -11.02 7.33
C GLY A 165 -7.53 -11.06 8.32
N ARG A 166 -6.52 -11.89 8.01
CA ARG A 166 -5.30 -12.07 8.83
C ARG A 166 -4.46 -10.79 9.02
N CYS A 167 -4.75 -9.74 8.26
CA CYS A 167 -4.17 -8.41 8.39
C CYS A 167 -4.90 -7.57 9.48
N MET A 168 -5.15 -8.16 10.65
CA MET A 168 -5.80 -7.47 11.79
C MET A 168 -4.90 -6.30 12.25
N GLY A 169 -5.20 -5.10 11.75
CA GLY A 169 -4.42 -3.88 11.96
C GLY A 169 -4.73 -2.76 10.97
N PHE A 170 -5.34 -3.07 9.81
CA PHE A 170 -5.74 -2.06 8.80
C PHE A 170 -7.23 -1.71 8.85
N GLN A 171 -7.78 -1.41 10.02
CA GLN A 171 -9.06 -0.70 10.08
C GLN A 171 -8.87 0.79 9.72
N VAL A 172 -8.28 1.08 8.56
CA VAL A 172 -8.32 2.40 7.95
C VAL A 172 -9.51 2.38 7.00
N ARG A 173 -10.52 3.20 7.29
CA ARG A 173 -11.65 3.43 6.38
C ARG A 173 -11.12 4.03 5.07
N ILE A 174 -10.67 3.19 4.13
CA ILE A 174 -10.60 3.58 2.72
C ILE A 174 -12.03 3.53 2.19
N GLY A 175 -12.85 4.48 2.68
CA GLY A 175 -14.13 4.74 2.06
C GLY A 175 -13.86 5.52 0.78
N ALA A 176 -14.45 5.09 -0.33
CA ALA A 176 -14.49 5.92 -1.54
C ALA A 176 -15.00 7.34 -1.19
N ALA A 177 -15.85 7.48 -0.18
CA ALA A 177 -16.30 8.75 0.39
C ALA A 177 -15.18 9.71 0.84
N ALA A 178 -14.01 9.23 1.28
CA ALA A 178 -12.87 10.08 1.65
C ALA A 178 -12.10 10.62 0.44
N ILE A 179 -12.32 10.04 -0.75
CA ILE A 179 -11.83 10.53 -2.06
C ILE A 179 -12.96 11.30 -2.78
N LEU A 180 -14.22 10.99 -2.50
CA LEU A 180 -15.41 11.50 -3.19
C LEU A 180 -16.05 12.75 -2.57
N GLN A 181 -15.39 13.45 -1.63
CA GLN A 181 -15.94 14.68 -1.06
C GLN A 181 -15.76 15.85 -2.04
N ASN A 182 -16.57 15.84 -3.09
CA ASN A 182 -16.72 16.89 -4.09
C ASN A 182 -17.60 18.00 -3.49
N ARG A 183 -17.08 19.24 -3.41
CA ARG A 183 -17.92 20.42 -3.24
C ARG A 183 -18.70 20.61 -4.54
N GLY A 184 -19.98 20.22 -4.53
CA GLY A 184 -20.95 20.87 -5.40
C GLY A 184 -20.85 22.37 -5.17
N GLY A 185 -20.53 23.10 -6.23
CA GLY A 185 -20.35 24.54 -6.19
C GLY A 185 -21.60 25.22 -5.63
N GLU A 186 -21.42 25.96 -4.54
CA GLU A 186 -22.28 27.09 -4.24
C GLU A 186 -22.03 28.14 -5.33
N THR A 187 -22.84 28.09 -6.39
CA THR A 187 -23.00 29.23 -7.28
C THR A 187 -23.79 30.29 -6.53
N HIS A 188 -23.07 31.15 -5.81
CA HIS A 188 -23.55 32.46 -5.44
C HIS A 188 -23.58 33.34 -6.69
N THR A 189 -24.75 33.92 -6.97
CA THR A 189 -25.05 35.32 -7.38
C THR A 189 -26.05 35.43 -8.52
N PRO A 190 -26.80 36.54 -8.62
CA PRO A 190 -26.92 37.68 -7.69
C PRO A 190 -28.23 37.70 -6.89
#